data_AF-A0A849EIG6-F1
#
_entry.id   AF-A0A849EIG6-F1
#
_cell.length_a   1.000
_cell.length_b   1.000
_cell.length_c   1.000
_cell.angle_alpha   90.00
_cell.angle_beta   90.00
_cell.angle_gamma   90.00
#
_symmetry.space_group_name_H-M   'P 1'
#
loop_
_entity.id
_entity.type
_entity.pdbx_description
1 polymer ?
#
loop_
_entity_poly.entity_id
_entity_poly.type
_entity_poly.pdbx_seq_one_letter_code
_entity_poly.pdbx_strand_id
1 'polypeptide(L)'
;MKTITYYPTMFHTNPFAHKWSDIYSISENNAKDVVLQNDMVGDKGISEMVVNITAFAAIDEKGKEHRIKDFPQGNLVNIKGTHSGLFIKTNSAPELNPGTYTTFR
;
A
#
# COMPACT_ATOMS: atom_id res chain seq x y z
N MET A 1 -25.62 16.65 4.16
CA MET A 1 -25.23 15.41 3.44
C MET A 1 -26.45 14.49 3.44
N LYS A 2 -26.91 14.02 2.27
CA LYS A 2 -28.11 13.17 2.16
C LYS A 2 -27.70 11.72 2.41
N THR A 3 -28.28 11.08 3.42
CA THR A 3 -28.04 9.66 3.71
C THR A 3 -28.80 8.83 2.67
N ILE A 4 -28.09 8.10 1.83
CA ILE A 4 -28.67 7.20 0.83
C ILE A 4 -28.65 5.80 1.41
N THR A 5 -29.81 5.18 1.60
CA THR A 5 -29.90 3.80 2.08
C THR A 5 -29.46 2.87 0.96
N TYR A 6 -28.28 2.28 1.11
CA TYR A 6 -27.71 1.33 0.16
C TYR A 6 -28.09 -0.10 0.56
N TYR A 7 -28.80 -0.81 -0.32
CA TYR A 7 -29.12 -2.23 -0.15
C TYR A 7 -28.15 -3.04 -1.04
N PRO A 8 -27.12 -3.68 -0.47
CA PRO A 8 -26.19 -4.49 -1.26
C PRO A 8 -26.96 -5.67 -1.87
N THR A 9 -27.00 -5.76 -3.19
CA THR A 9 -27.47 -6.98 -3.88
C THR A 9 -26.48 -8.11 -3.58
N MET A 10 -26.92 -9.37 -3.59
CA MET A 10 -26.04 -10.55 -3.37
C MET A 10 -24.84 -10.63 -4.34
N PHE A 11 -24.80 -9.77 -5.35
CA PHE A 11 -23.73 -9.63 -6.34
C PHE A 11 -22.78 -8.45 -6.07
N HIS A 12 -22.90 -7.79 -4.92
CA HIS A 12 -21.94 -6.75 -4.55
C HIS A 12 -20.60 -7.39 -4.20
N THR A 13 -19.70 -7.40 -5.18
CA THR A 13 -18.33 -7.86 -5.00
C THR A 13 -17.49 -6.74 -4.41
N ASN A 14 -16.65 -7.06 -3.44
CA ASN A 14 -15.74 -6.09 -2.86
C ASN A 14 -14.75 -5.57 -3.93
N PRO A 15 -14.82 -4.29 -4.35
CA PRO A 15 -13.97 -3.77 -5.43
C PRO A 15 -12.49 -3.67 -5.02
N PHE A 16 -12.19 -3.84 -3.72
CA PHE A 16 -10.86 -3.82 -3.15
C PHE A 16 -10.36 -5.23 -2.74
N ALA A 17 -11.05 -6.29 -3.17
CA ALA A 17 -10.59 -7.66 -2.96
C ALA A 17 -9.36 -7.97 -3.82
N HIS A 18 -8.24 -8.31 -3.17
CA HIS A 18 -7.03 -8.78 -3.83
C HIS A 18 -6.95 -10.31 -3.93
N LYS A 19 -7.81 -11.04 -3.21
CA LYS A 19 -7.94 -12.50 -3.26
C LYS A 19 -9.39 -12.89 -3.50
N TRP A 20 -9.58 -14.07 -4.09
CA TRP A 20 -10.90 -14.62 -4.41
C TRP A 20 -11.76 -14.86 -3.16
N SER A 21 -11.11 -15.21 -2.04
CA SER A 21 -11.74 -15.34 -0.72
C SER A 21 -12.37 -14.04 -0.21
N ASP A 22 -11.86 -12.90 -0.65
CA ASP A 22 -12.19 -11.60 -0.06
C ASP A 22 -13.33 -10.90 -0.82
N ILE A 23 -13.77 -11.47 -1.95
CA ILE A 23 -14.81 -10.93 -2.84
C ILE A 23 -16.14 -10.78 -2.11
N TYR A 24 -16.46 -11.72 -1.22
CA TYR A 24 -17.71 -11.75 -0.43
C TYR A 24 -17.54 -11.21 1.00
N SER A 25 -16.36 -10.67 1.31
CA SER A 25 -16.06 -10.07 2.61
C SER A 25 -16.77 -8.73 2.78
N ILE A 26 -17.53 -8.56 3.86
CA ILE A 26 -18.14 -7.29 4.29
C ILE A 26 -17.08 -6.46 5.02
N SER A 27 -15.97 -6.19 4.35
CA SER A 27 -14.92 -5.30 4.85
C SER A 27 -14.80 -4.14 3.87
N GLU A 28 -14.94 -2.91 4.38
CA GLU A 28 -14.89 -1.70 3.56
C GLU A 28 -13.51 -1.48 2.92
N ASN A 29 -12.46 -2.16 3.41
CA ASN A 29 -11.12 -2.14 2.84
C ASN A 29 -10.32 -3.39 3.22
N ASN A 30 -10.10 -4.29 2.25
CA ASN A 30 -9.17 -5.43 2.42
C ASN A 30 -7.69 -5.02 2.19
N ALA A 31 -7.46 -3.80 1.71
CA ALA A 31 -6.14 -3.21 1.56
C ALA A 31 -5.92 -2.18 2.67
N LYS A 32 -4.74 -2.22 3.30
CA LYS A 32 -4.31 -1.14 4.19
C LYS A 32 -3.55 -0.10 3.37
N ASP A 33 -3.99 1.14 3.46
CA ASP A 33 -3.22 2.26 2.93
C ASP A 33 -2.05 2.55 3.86
N VAL A 34 -0.84 2.54 3.30
CA VAL A 34 0.39 2.86 4.01
C VAL A 34 0.98 4.11 3.39
N VAL A 35 1.17 5.15 4.20
CA VAL A 35 1.84 6.38 3.79
C VAL A 35 3.30 6.29 4.20
N LEU A 36 4.19 6.28 3.21
CA LEU A 36 5.64 6.32 3.44
C LEU A 36 6.08 7.78 3.60
N GLN A 37 6.73 8.08 4.72
CA GLN A 37 7.32 9.39 4.99
C GLN A 37 8.83 9.31 4.79
N ASN A 38 9.40 10.29 4.10
CA ASN A 38 10.83 10.44 3.94
C ASN A 38 11.29 11.71 4.64
N ASP A 39 12.05 11.55 5.72
CA ASP A 39 12.49 12.65 6.58
C ASP A 39 13.35 13.68 5.81
N MET A 40 14.14 13.22 4.85
CA MET A 40 15.00 14.09 4.03
C MET A 40 14.20 15.08 3.17
N VAL A 41 12.95 14.76 2.85
CA VAL A 41 12.07 15.62 2.05
C VAL A 41 11.63 16.83 2.88
N GLY A 42 11.30 16.60 4.16
CA GLY A 42 10.93 17.66 5.10
C GLY A 42 12.10 18.60 5.38
N ASP A 43 13.27 18.04 5.67
CA ASP A 43 14.46 18.83 6.02
C ASP A 43 14.98 19.71 4.88
N LYS A 44 14.81 19.26 3.62
CA LYS A 44 15.32 19.95 2.44
C LYS A 44 14.28 20.75 1.68
N GLY A 45 13.02 20.77 2.12
CA GLY A 45 11.93 21.47 1.43
C GLY A 45 11.68 20.95 0.01
N ILE A 46 11.86 19.64 -0.21
CA ILE A 46 11.74 19.02 -1.53
C ILE A 46 10.25 18.76 -1.81
N SER A 47 9.72 19.26 -2.93
CA SER A 47 8.33 19.01 -3.34
C SER A 47 8.16 17.76 -4.22
N GLU A 48 9.21 17.41 -4.97
CA GLU A 48 9.24 16.29 -5.92
C GLU A 48 10.62 15.60 -5.87
N MET A 49 10.65 14.28 -5.86
CA MET A 49 11.88 13.50 -5.88
C MET A 49 11.77 12.31 -6.83
N VAL A 50 12.85 12.00 -7.53
CA VAL A 50 12.99 10.76 -8.29
C VAL A 50 13.80 9.80 -7.45
N VAL A 51 13.19 8.67 -7.06
CA VAL A 51 13.86 7.61 -6.30
C VAL A 51 13.96 6.36 -7.15
N ASN A 52 15.08 5.66 -7.01
CA ASN A 52 15.22 4.30 -7.54
C ASN A 52 14.73 3.33 -6.46
N ILE A 53 13.55 2.75 -6.65
CA ILE A 53 12.99 1.77 -5.71
C ILE A 53 13.58 0.41 -6.03
N THR A 54 14.22 -0.22 -5.04
CA THR A 54 14.87 -1.52 -5.18
C THR A 54 14.02 -2.67 -4.67
N ALA A 55 13.33 -2.48 -3.54
CA ALA A 55 12.46 -3.47 -2.94
C ALA A 55 11.43 -2.83 -2.02
N PHE A 56 10.37 -3.57 -1.71
CA PHE A 56 9.54 -3.38 -0.53
C PHE A 56 9.80 -4.49 0.47
N ALA A 57 9.94 -4.15 1.74
CA ALA A 57 10.13 -5.07 2.83
C ALA A 57 9.29 -4.70 4.06
N ALA A 58 8.95 -5.70 4.87
CA ALA A 58 8.38 -5.53 6.18
C ALA A 58 9.35 -6.04 7.24
N ILE A 59 9.40 -5.39 8.40
CA ILE A 59 10.23 -5.79 9.53
C ILE A 59 9.31 -6.35 10.61
N ASP A 60 9.61 -7.55 11.08
CA ASP A 60 8.86 -8.18 12.17
C ASP A 60 9.27 -7.65 13.55
N GLU A 61 8.56 -8.06 14.59
CA GLU A 61 8.87 -7.69 15.99
C GLU A 61 10.28 -8.12 16.45
N LYS A 62 10.88 -9.09 15.78
CA LYS A 62 12.23 -9.59 16.07
C LYS A 62 13.31 -8.85 15.28
N GLY A 63 12.92 -7.83 14.50
CA GLY A 63 13.83 -7.07 13.65
C GLY A 63 14.26 -7.82 12.38
N LYS A 64 13.63 -8.95 12.05
CA LYS A 64 13.93 -9.69 10.82
C LYS A 64 13.20 -9.04 9.65
N GLU A 65 13.94 -8.81 8.58
CA GLU A 65 13.42 -8.26 7.32
C GLU A 65 12.78 -9.37 6.47
N HIS A 66 11.56 -9.13 6.02
CA HIS A 66 10.80 -9.98 5.12
C HIS A 66 10.54 -9.21 3.83
N ARG A 67 11.16 -9.64 2.73
CA ARG A 67 10.97 -9.01 1.43
C ARG A 67 9.57 -9.32 0.89
N ILE A 68 8.87 -8.25 0.53
CA ILE A 68 7.53 -8.30 -0.08
C ILE A 68 7.66 -8.38 -1.60
N LYS A 69 8.49 -7.52 -2.19
CA LYS A 69 8.63 -7.42 -3.63
C LYS A 69 10.00 -6.83 -3.98
N ASP A 70 10.70 -7.51 -4.88
CA ASP A 70 11.89 -6.94 -5.50
C ASP A 70 11.49 -6.24 -6.82
N PHE A 71 12.05 -5.07 -7.05
CA PHE A 71 11.89 -4.33 -8.28
C PHE A 71 13.12 -4.54 -9.16
N PRO A 72 12.96 -4.85 -10.47
CA PRO A 72 14.11 -4.94 -11.37
C PRO A 72 14.89 -3.63 -11.39
N GLN A 73 16.19 -3.70 -11.64
CA GLN A 73 17.07 -2.52 -11.65
C GLN A 73 16.55 -1.46 -12.62
N GLY A 74 16.42 -0.22 -12.13
CA GLY A 74 15.99 0.93 -12.93
C GLY A 74 14.54 1.38 -12.73
N ASN A 75 13.86 0.95 -11.66
CA ASN A 75 12.54 1.47 -11.31
C ASN A 75 12.63 2.86 -10.68
N LEU A 76 12.82 3.86 -11.54
CA LEU A 76 12.73 5.26 -11.18
C LEU A 76 11.26 5.62 -10.98
N VAL A 77 10.89 5.88 -9.72
CA VAL A 77 9.56 6.33 -9.36
C VAL A 77 9.65 7.81 -8.99
N ASN A 78 8.82 8.61 -9.65
CA ASN A 78 8.64 10.00 -9.28
C ASN A 78 7.68 10.05 -8.08
N ILE A 79 8.21 10.40 -6.91
CA ILE A 79 7.45 10.60 -5.70
C ILE A 79 7.22 12.11 -5.55
N LYS A 80 5.96 12.50 -5.57
CA LYS A 80 5.52 13.87 -5.30
C LYS A 80 4.72 13.92 -4.01
N GLY A 81 4.51 15.12 -3.47
CA GLY A 81 3.68 15.32 -2.29
C GLY A 81 2.28 14.68 -2.45
N THR A 82 1.71 14.17 -1.36
CA THR A 82 0.43 13.45 -1.33
C THR A 82 -0.73 14.16 -2.04
N HIS A 83 -0.72 15.49 -2.06
CA HIS A 83 -1.69 16.32 -2.78
C HIS A 83 -1.71 16.08 -4.30
N SER A 84 -0.65 15.53 -4.90
CA SER A 84 -0.59 15.24 -6.33
C SER A 84 -1.37 13.98 -6.73
N GLY A 85 -1.86 13.19 -5.75
CA GLY A 85 -2.59 11.95 -6.01
C GLY A 85 -1.75 10.85 -6.67
N LEU A 86 -0.42 10.93 -6.57
CA LEU A 86 0.47 9.88 -7.06
C LEU A 86 0.69 8.84 -5.97
N PHE A 87 0.28 7.60 -6.25
CA PHE A 87 0.40 6.48 -5.32
C PHE A 87 1.10 5.30 -6.00
N ILE A 88 1.86 4.55 -5.22
CA ILE A 88 2.40 3.27 -5.68
C ILE A 88 1.38 2.20 -5.32
N LYS A 89 0.80 1.56 -6.35
CA LYS A 89 -0.12 0.45 -6.17
C LYS A 89 0.54 -0.85 -6.59
N THR A 90 0.49 -1.87 -5.74
CA THR A 90 0.88 -3.22 -6.12
C THR A 90 -0.27 -3.88 -6.88
N ASN A 91 0.04 -4.59 -7.97
CA ASN A 91 -0.97 -5.34 -8.73
C ASN A 91 -1.57 -6.51 -7.95
N SER A 92 -0.88 -6.99 -6.93
CA SER A 92 -1.30 -8.09 -6.07
C SER A 92 -1.08 -7.76 -4.60
N ALA A 93 -1.80 -8.44 -3.71
CA ALA A 93 -1.53 -8.39 -2.29
C ALA A 93 -0.10 -8.94 -2.01
N PRO A 94 0.71 -8.24 -1.19
CA PRO A 94 1.95 -8.78 -0.63
C PRO A 94 1.73 -10.17 -0.02
N GLU A 95 2.51 -11.16 -0.45
CA GLU A 95 2.57 -12.45 0.25
C GLU A 95 3.52 -12.32 1.43
N LEU A 96 3.00 -11.79 2.54
CA LEU A 96 3.67 -11.83 3.83
C LEU A 96 3.21 -13.07 4.60
N ASN A 97 4.15 -13.71 5.29
CA ASN A 97 3.82 -14.79 6.21
C ASN A 97 2.91 -14.25 7.33
N PRO A 98 1.97 -15.06 7.86
CA PRO A 98 1.16 -14.63 8.99
C PRO A 98 2.05 -14.23 10.18
N GLY A 99 1.89 -13.02 10.68
CA GLY A 99 2.69 -12.49 11.79
C GLY A 99 2.44 -10.99 12.04
N THR A 100 3.04 -10.47 13.11
CA THR A 100 3.02 -9.05 13.43
C THR A 100 4.24 -8.36 12.81
N TYR A 101 3.98 -7.30 12.07
CA TYR A 101 4.99 -6.46 11.44
C TYR A 101 4.92 -5.06 12.03
N THR A 102 6.08 -4.52 12.38
CA THR A 102 6.18 -3.22 13.05
C THR A 102 6.47 -2.10 12.07
N THR A 103 7.20 -2.38 10.99
CA THR A 103 7.71 -1.36 10.07
C THR A 103 7.65 -1.83 8.62
N PHE A 104 7.39 -0.90 7.69
CA PHE A 104 7.55 -1.09 6.25
C PHE A 104 8.71 -0.23 5.74
N ARG A 105 9.48 -0.77 4.79
CA ARG A 105 10.65 -0.13 4.18
C ARG A 105 10.68 -0.32 2.67
#